data_AF-A0A7W8UHM8-F1
#
_entry.id   AF-A0A7W8UHM8-F1
#
_cell.length_a   1.000
_cell.length_b   1.000
_cell.length_c   1.000
_cell.angle_alpha   90.00
_cell.angle_beta   90.00
_cell.angle_gamma   90.00
#
_symmetry.space_group_name_H-M   'P 1'
#
loop_
_entity.id
_entity.type
_entity.pdbx_description
1 polymer ?
#
loop_
_entity_poly.entity_id
_entity_poly.type
_entity_poly.pdbx_seq_one_letter_code
_entity_poly.pdbx_strand_id
1 'polypeptide(L)' 'MRDPITVRQMNAADELRRAHRKLGDQGYWVVSRICGEGYSLNEVARPGSSKRAKLAAANDLRAHLDTLAAMWNLATRR' A
#
# COMPACT_ATOMS: atom_id res chain seq x y z
N MET A 1 25.74 14.91 -18.69
CA MET A 1 24.29 15.01 -18.99
C MET A 1 23.59 13.98 -18.12
N ARG A 2 22.97 14.38 -17.00
CA ARG A 2 22.21 13.46 -16.14
C ARG A 2 20.86 13.18 -16.81
N ASP A 3 20.55 11.92 -17.04
CA ASP A 3 19.32 11.52 -17.73
C ASP A 3 18.06 11.99 -16.96
N PRO A 4 17.02 12.47 -17.65
CA PRO A 4 15.75 12.88 -17.04
C PRO A 4 15.03 11.75 -16.27
N ILE A 5 15.45 10.50 -16.47
CA ILE A 5 15.03 9.32 -15.70
C ILE A 5 15.41 9.46 -14.21
N THR A 6 16.53 10.11 -13.88
CA THR A 6 17.03 10.17 -12.50
C THR A 6 16.08 10.92 -11.57
N VAL A 7 15.50 12.04 -11.99
CA VAL A 7 14.62 12.86 -11.12
C VAL A 7 13.28 12.15 -10.86
N ARG A 8 12.67 11.56 -11.89
CA ARG A 8 11.38 10.86 -11.75
C ARG A 8 11.51 9.60 -10.88
N GLN A 9 12.57 8.83 -11.05
CA GLN A 9 12.84 7.65 -10.24
C GLN A 9 13.18 8.02 -8.78
N MET A 10 13.95 9.09 -8.57
CA MET A 10 14.24 9.60 -7.23
C MET A 10 12.98 10.04 -6.51
N ASN A 11 12.08 10.76 -7.19
CA ASN A 11 10.81 11.19 -6.62
C ASN A 11 9.91 9.99 -6.28
N ALA A 12 9.81 8.99 -7.17
CA ALA A 12 9.05 7.78 -6.90
C ALA A 12 9.61 7.00 -5.69
N ALA A 13 10.94 6.86 -5.59
CA ALA A 13 11.57 6.20 -4.46
C ALA A 13 11.32 6.97 -3.14
N ASP A 14 11.33 8.30 -3.17
CA ASP A 14 11.03 9.09 -1.98
C ASP A 14 9.56 8.97 -1.56
N GLU A 15 8.64 8.98 -2.51
CA GLU A 15 7.21 8.73 -2.26
C GLU A 15 6.96 7.35 -1.64
N LEU A 16 7.65 6.30 -2.11
CA LEU A 16 7.58 4.97 -1.50
C LEU A 16 8.10 4.96 -0.06
N ARG A 17 9.19 5.69 0.23
CA ARG A 17 9.70 5.83 1.61
C ARG A 17 8.73 6.61 2.50
N ARG A 18 8.03 7.61 1.96
CA ARG A 18 7.00 8.36 2.69
C ARG A 18 5.79 7.47 2.99
N ALA A 19 5.34 6.69 2.01
CA ALA A 19 4.29 5.68 2.18
C ALA A 19 4.67 4.66 3.26
N HIS A 20 5.89 4.10 3.21
CA HIS A 20 6.37 3.14 4.20
C HIS A 20 6.36 3.73 5.62
N ARG A 21 6.91 4.93 5.81
CA ARG A 21 6.90 5.62 7.10
C ARG A 21 5.49 5.88 7.64
N LYS A 22 4.51 6.10 6.77
CA LYS A 22 3.13 6.38 7.16
C LYS A 22 2.35 5.12 7.54
N LEU A 23 2.57 4.02 6.82
CA LEU A 23 1.85 2.76 7.02
C LEU A 23 2.52 1.83 8.03
N GLY A 24 3.82 1.99 8.28
CA GLY A 24 4.64 1.02 9.00
C GLY A 24 4.87 -0.27 8.21
N ASP A 25 5.74 -1.15 8.74
CA ASP A 25 6.23 -2.33 8.04
C ASP A 25 5.11 -3.27 7.57
N GLN A 26 4.14 -3.56 8.45
CA GLN A 26 3.04 -4.47 8.14
C GLN A 26 2.08 -3.89 7.10
N GLY A 27 1.66 -2.62 7.27
CA GLY A 27 0.74 -1.98 6.32
C GLY A 27 1.36 -1.82 4.94
N TYR A 28 2.64 -1.44 4.88
CA TYR A 28 3.36 -1.32 3.63
C TYR A 28 3.57 -2.68 2.94
N TRP A 29 3.87 -3.73 3.70
CA TRP A 29 3.98 -5.09 3.18
C TRP A 29 2.66 -5.56 2.56
N VAL A 30 1.54 -5.40 3.26
CA VAL A 30 0.21 -5.79 2.75
C VAL A 30 -0.13 -5.06 1.44
N VAL A 31 0.05 -3.73 1.41
CA VAL A 31 -0.22 -2.92 0.21
C VAL A 31 0.69 -3.32 -0.95
N SER A 32 2.00 -3.53 -0.71
CA SER A 32 2.94 -3.92 -1.76
C SER A 32 2.58 -5.28 -2.37
N ARG A 33 2.21 -6.26 -1.54
CA ARG A 33 1.82 -7.59 -1.99
C ARG A 33 0.54 -7.56 -2.83
N ILE A 34 -0.48 -6.86 -2.36
CA ILE A 34 -1.78 -6.87 -3.03
C ILE A 34 -1.76 -5.94 -4.25
N CYS A 35 -1.37 -4.68 -4.07
CA CYS A 35 -1.48 -3.66 -5.11
C CYS A 35 -0.25 -3.60 -6.04
N GLY A 36 0.93 -3.95 -5.54
CA GLY A 36 2.17 -3.95 -6.34
C GLY A 36 2.43 -5.26 -7.06
N GLU A 37 2.15 -6.38 -6.41
CA GLU A 37 2.48 -7.72 -6.92
C GLU A 37 1.26 -8.54 -7.36
N GLY A 38 0.03 -8.06 -7.10
CA GLY A 38 -1.21 -8.69 -7.58
C GLY A 38 -1.71 -9.86 -6.75
N TYR A 39 -1.22 -10.04 -5.51
CA TYR A 39 -1.71 -11.09 -4.62
C TYR A 39 -3.15 -10.83 -4.17
N SER A 40 -3.93 -11.88 -4.03
CA SER A 40 -5.25 -11.81 -3.43
C SER A 40 -5.20 -11.69 -1.91
N LEU A 41 -6.25 -11.12 -1.33
CA LEU A 41 -6.46 -11.10 0.13
C LEU A 41 -6.39 -12.49 0.76
N ASN A 42 -6.75 -13.55 0.03
CA ASN A 42 -6.69 -14.93 0.53
C ASN A 42 -5.26 -15.48 0.61
N GLU A 43 -4.35 -15.01 -0.23
CA GLU A 43 -2.94 -15.42 -0.23
C GLU A 43 -2.14 -14.66 0.82
N VAL A 44 -2.58 -13.44 1.14
CA VAL A 44 -1.98 -12.60 2.20
C VAL A 44 -2.55 -12.96 3.58
N ALA A 45 -3.85 -13.25 3.67
CA ALA A 45 -4.44 -13.80 4.89
C ALA A 45 -3.92 -15.23 5.09
N ARG A 46 -3.36 -15.52 6.27
CA ARG A 46 -2.74 -16.82 6.59
C ARG A 46 -3.59 -18.02 6.10
N PRO A 47 -2.99 -19.10 5.60
CA PRO A 47 -3.73 -20.30 5.22
C PRO A 47 -4.64 -20.78 6.36
N GLY A 48 -5.90 -21.12 6.04
CA GLY A 48 -6.89 -21.51 7.05
C GLY A 48 -7.54 -20.35 7.81
N SER A 49 -7.27 -19.08 7.44
CA SER A 49 -7.92 -17.91 8.04
C SER A 49 -9.44 -17.97 7.92
N SER A 50 -10.12 -17.72 9.05
CA SER A 50 -11.58 -17.63 9.09
C SER A 50 -12.11 -16.50 8.20
N LYS A 51 -13.38 -16.59 7.80
CA LYS A 51 -14.08 -15.51 7.04
C LYS A 51 -13.96 -14.15 7.73
N ARG A 52 -13.97 -14.12 9.07
CA ARG A 52 -13.80 -12.89 9.88
C ARG A 52 -12.39 -12.32 9.76
N ALA A 53 -11.36 -13.17 9.79
CA ALA A 53 -9.97 -12.73 9.63
C ALA A 53 -9.72 -12.13 8.24
N LYS A 54 -10.32 -12.71 7.19
CA LYS A 54 -10.25 -12.17 5.82
C LYS A 54 -10.95 -10.81 5.70
N LEU A 55 -12.11 -10.66 6.34
CA LEU A 55 -12.83 -9.38 6.37
C LEU A 55 -12.03 -8.30 7.12
N ALA A 56 -11.41 -8.67 8.25
CA ALA A 56 -10.53 -7.78 8.99
C ALA A 56 -9.36 -7.31 8.10
N ALA A 57 -8.67 -8.24 7.43
CA ALA A 57 -7.58 -7.92 6.50
C ALA A 57 -8.04 -7.00 5.34
N ALA A 58 -9.25 -7.19 4.83
CA ALA A 58 -9.82 -6.31 3.80
C ALA A 58 -10.10 -4.90 4.33
N ASN A 59 -10.58 -4.78 5.57
CA ASN A 59 -10.79 -3.50 6.23
C ASN A 59 -9.47 -2.78 6.53
N ASP A 60 -8.45 -3.53 6.97
CA ASP A 60 -7.11 -3.00 7.23
C ASP A 60 -6.48 -2.48 5.94
N LEU A 61 -6.56 -3.28 4.86
CA LEU A 61 -6.12 -2.85 3.52
C LEU A 61 -6.81 -1.55 3.10
N ARG A 62 -8.14 -1.46 3.27
CA ARG A 62 -8.89 -0.25 2.94
C ARG A 62 -8.39 0.96 3.74
N ALA A 63 -8.19 0.82 5.05
CA ALA A 63 -7.70 1.90 5.90
C ALA A 63 -6.28 2.38 5.48
N HIS A 64 -5.41 1.45 5.07
CA HIS A 64 -4.10 1.79 4.53
C HIS A 64 -4.19 2.54 3.20
N LEU A 65 -5.07 2.11 2.29
CA LEU A 65 -5.30 2.80 1.02
C LEU A 65 -5.91 4.18 1.21
N ASP A 66 -6.86 4.35 2.15
CA ASP A 66 -7.42 5.65 2.50
C ASP A 66 -6.34 6.59 3.07
N THR A 67 -5.41 6.05 3.87
CA THR A 67 -4.26 6.81 4.39
C THR A 67 -3.32 7.27 3.28
N LEU A 68 -3.02 6.39 2.31
CA LEU A 68 -2.21 6.75 1.15
C LEU A 68 -2.92 7.75 0.23
N ALA A 69 -4.23 7.59 0.01
CA ALA A 69 -5.03 8.52 -0.77
C ALA A 69 -5.03 9.91 -0.13
N ALA A 70 -5.15 10.00 1.20
CA ALA A 70 -5.02 11.27 1.92
C ALA A 70 -3.61 11.86 1.78
N MET A 71 -2.56 11.03 1.88
CA MET A 71 -1.17 11.47 1.72
C MET A 71 -0.88 12.05 0.33
N TRP A 72 -1.43 11.43 -0.72
CA TRP A 72 -1.25 11.85 -2.11
C TRP A 72 -2.28 12.89 -2.59
N ASN A 73 -3.15 13.39 -1.69
CA ASN A 73 -4.27 14.28 -2.05
C ASN A 73 -5.19 13.69 -3.14
N LEU A 74 -5.29 12.36 -3.20
CA LEU A 74 -6.20 11.62 -4.09
C LEU A 74 -7.52 11.30 -3.40
N ALA A 75 -7.63 11.54 -2.09
CA ALA A 75 -8.88 11.40 -1.36
C ALA A 75 -9.92 12.35 -1.96
N THR A 76 -10.83 11.80 -2.77
CA THR A 76 -11.98 12.55 -3.25
C THR A 76 -12.86 12.87 -2.04
N ARG A 77 -13.20 14.15 -1.89
CA ARG A 77 -14.17 14.61 -0.91
C ARG A 77 -15.48 13.86 -1.20
N ARG A 78 -15.86 12.96 -0.29
CA ARG A 78 -17.07 12.16 -0.38
C ARG A 78 -18.31 13.03 -0.28
#